data_AF-A0A345QGU6-F1
#
_entry.id   AF-A0A345QGU6-F1
#
_cell.length_a   1.000
_cell.length_b   1.000
_cell.length_c   1.000
_cell.angle_alpha   90.00
_cell.angle_beta   90.00
_cell.angle_gamma   90.00
#
_symmetry.space_group_name_H-M   'P 1'
#
loop_
_entity.id
_entity.type
_entity.pdbx_description
1 polymer ?
#
loop_
_entity_poly.entity_id
_entity_poly.type
_entity_poly.pdbx_seq_one_letter_code
_entity_poly.pdbx_strand_id
1 'polypeptide(L)' 'MAASPPPGAQNVRRGAIVKGPGGNWVPCAIKIAPGTFYSGLFQVGPGQRQVCIPDVTMSCADAALLRAITLASFAAA' A
#
# COMPACT_ATOMS: atom_id res chain seq x y z
N MET A 1 -6.30 8.75 -6.53
CA MET A 1 -5.72 9.79 -5.63
C MET A 1 -5.21 9.12 -4.37
N ALA A 2 -4.04 9.52 -3.87
CA ALA A 2 -3.42 8.96 -2.66
C ALA A 2 -3.97 9.63 -1.39
N ALA A 3 -4.32 8.86 -0.36
CA ALA A 3 -4.83 9.36 0.90
C ALA A 3 -4.22 8.63 2.10
N SER A 4 -4.39 9.18 3.30
CA SER A 4 -4.09 8.44 4.53
C SER A 4 -5.10 7.30 4.71
N PRO A 5 -4.69 6.13 5.26
CA PRO A 5 -5.62 5.06 5.60
C PRO A 5 -6.76 5.57 6.49
N PRO A 6 -8.02 5.12 6.27
CA PRO A 6 -9.12 5.52 7.14
C PRO A 6 -8.91 5.03 8.57
N PRO A 7 -9.50 5.69 9.59
CA PRO A 7 -9.42 5.24 10.97
C PRO A 7 -9.85 3.78 11.12
N GLY A 8 -9.08 3.00 11.89
CA GLY A 8 -9.34 1.57 12.11
C GLY A 8 -8.83 0.64 10.99
N ALA A 9 -8.27 1.18 9.91
CA ALA A 9 -7.64 0.39 8.86
C ALA A 9 -6.37 -0.32 9.36
N GLN A 10 -6.14 -1.55 8.90
CA GLN A 10 -5.01 -2.38 9.36
C GLN A 10 -4.22 -2.96 8.20
N ASN A 11 -2.90 -2.92 8.27
CA ASN A 11 -2.03 -3.63 7.34
C ASN A 11 -2.11 -5.12 7.63
N VAL A 12 -2.75 -5.87 6.74
CA VAL A 12 -2.95 -7.33 6.89
C VAL A 12 -1.96 -8.14 6.05
N ARG A 13 -1.30 -7.52 5.08
CA ARG A 13 -0.23 -8.14 4.29
C ARG A 13 0.79 -7.10 3.87
N ARG A 14 2.07 -7.44 3.94
CA ARG A 14 3.19 -6.58 3.49
C ARG A 14 4.03 -7.36 2.48
N GLY A 15 4.46 -6.69 1.43
CA GLY A 15 5.40 -7.23 0.45
C GLY A 15 6.84 -6.84 0.78
N ALA A 16 7.76 -7.30 -0.06
CA ALA A 16 9.16 -6.92 0.03
C ALA A 16 9.39 -5.44 -0.32
N ILE A 17 10.44 -4.84 0.22
CA ILE A 17 10.84 -3.46 -0.11
C ILE A 17 11.18 -3.40 -1.60
N VAL A 18 10.54 -2.46 -2.30
CA VAL A 18 10.89 -2.07 -3.67
C VAL A 18 11.80 -0.83 -3.57
N LYS A 19 13.02 -0.96 -4.09
CA LYS A 19 14.04 0.10 -4.04
C LYS A 19 14.19 0.76 -5.40
N GLY A 20 14.44 2.06 -5.43
CA GLY A 20 14.81 2.78 -6.64
C GLY A 20 15.13 4.26 -6.39
N PRO A 21 15.48 5.02 -7.43
CA PRO A 21 15.84 6.43 -7.30
C PRO A 21 14.71 7.32 -6.75
N GLY A 22 13.45 6.95 -6.96
CA GLY A 22 12.27 7.59 -6.35
C GLY A 22 12.07 7.25 -4.86
N GLY A 23 12.93 6.40 -4.29
CA GLY A 23 12.94 6.02 -2.89
C GLY A 23 12.68 4.53 -2.66
N ASN A 24 12.54 4.17 -1.39
CA ASN A 24 12.30 2.79 -0.95
C ASN A 24 10.86 2.68 -0.43
N TRP A 25 10.10 1.74 -1.00
CA TRP A 25 8.67 1.60 -0.73
C TRP A 25 8.34 0.18 -0.30
N VAL A 26 7.53 0.04 0.75
CA VAL A 26 6.96 -1.24 1.19
C VAL A 26 5.50 -1.29 0.73
N PRO A 27 5.15 -2.16 -0.25
CA PRO A 27 3.78 -2.38 -0.64
C PRO A 27 3.02 -3.14 0.45
N CYS A 28 1.76 -2.79 0.68
CA CYS A 28 0.92 -3.43 1.68
C CYS A 28 -0.55 -3.52 1.24
N ALA A 29 -1.23 -4.54 1.74
CA ALA A 29 -2.68 -4.67 1.70
C ALA A 29 -3.25 -4.17 3.02
N ILE A 30 -4.21 -3.26 2.92
CA ILE A 30 -4.83 -2.58 4.06
C ILE A 30 -6.28 -3.04 4.15
N LYS A 31 -6.66 -3.74 5.22
CA LYS A 31 -8.05 -4.10 5.49
C LYS A 31 -8.78 -2.89 6.05
N ILE A 32 -9.95 -2.57 5.46
CA ILE A 32 -10.81 -1.48 5.90
C ILE A 32 -12.17 -1.96 6.43
N ALA A 33 -12.61 -3.14 6.00
CA ALA A 33 -13.82 -3.80 6.46
C ALA A 33 -13.67 -5.32 6.26
N PRO A 34 -14.56 -6.16 6.79
CA PRO A 34 -14.56 -7.59 6.49
C PRO A 34 -14.63 -7.83 4.98
N GLY A 35 -13.63 -8.53 4.42
CA GLY A 35 -13.56 -8.83 2.99
C GLY A 35 -13.17 -7.67 2.08
N THR A 36 -12.86 -6.48 2.61
CA THR A 36 -12.56 -5.30 1.78
C THR A 36 -11.18 -4.74 2.10
N PHE A 37 -10.38 -4.57 1.04
CA PHE A 37 -8.98 -4.18 1.14
C PHE A 37 -8.65 -3.02 0.19
N TYR A 38 -7.74 -2.15 0.60
CA TYR A 38 -7.05 -1.19 -0.25
C TYR A 38 -5.61 -1.63 -0.49
N SER A 39 -5.06 -1.25 -1.64
CA SER A 39 -3.61 -1.23 -1.85
C SER A 39 -3.01 0.01 -1.18
N GLY A 40 -1.87 -0.15 -0.52
CA GLY A 40 -1.12 0.97 0.04
C GLY A 40 0.38 0.80 -0.05
N LEU A 41 1.07 1.92 0.10
CA LEU A 41 2.53 2.04 0.09
C LEU A 41 3.00 2.67 1.40
N PHE A 42 4.12 2.19 1.90
CA PHE A 42 4.78 2.75 3.07
C PHE A 42 6.19 3.18 2.67
N GLN A 43 6.49 4.48 2.79
CA GLN A 43 7.81 5.00 2.48
C GLN A 43 8.79 4.65 3.60
N VAL A 44 9.94 4.08 3.24
CA VAL A 44 11.04 3.82 4.16
C VAL A 44 11.99 5.01 4.14
N GLY A 45 12.19 5.66 5.28
CA GLY A 45 13.08 6.82 5.43
C GLY A 45 12.53 7.89 6.38
N PRO A 46 13.16 9.07 6.50
CA PRO A 46 12.63 10.15 7.33
C PRO A 46 11.25 10.63 6.84
N GLY A 47 10.26 10.74 7.73
CA GLY A 47 8.90 11.14 7.38
C GLY A 47 7.94 10.01 6.98
N GLN A 48 8.20 8.77 7.43
CA GLN A 48 7.44 7.55 7.12
C GLN A 48 5.92 7.75 7.16
N ARG A 49 5.34 7.93 5.97
CA ARG A 49 3.90 8.05 5.79
C ARG A 49 3.42 6.84 5.00
N GLN A 50 2.34 6.26 5.50
CA GLN A 50 1.58 5.29 4.74
C GLN A 50 0.59 6.03 3.86
N VAL A 51 0.50 5.58 2.61
CA VAL A 51 -0.45 6.06 1.64
C VAL A 51 -1.33 4.89 1.24
N CYS A 52 -2.64 5.05 1.33
CA CYS A 52 -3.60 4.15 0.70
C CYS A 52 -4.11 4.76 -0.60
N ILE A 53 -4.57 3.89 -1.49
CA ILE A 53 -5.23 4.28 -2.73
C ILE A 53 -6.69 3.85 -2.61
N PRO A 54 -7.56 4.73 -2.06
CA PRO A 54 -8.93 4.40 -1.68
C PRO A 54 -9.90 4.32 -2.87
N ASP A 55 -9.46 4.71 -4.08
CA ASP A 55 -10.30 4.67 -5.28
C ASP A 55 -10.60 3.24 -5.78
N VAL A 56 -9.82 2.26 -5.35
CA VAL A 56 -10.01 0.86 -5.74
C VAL A 56 -10.00 -0.03 -4.51
N THR A 57 -11.18 -0.52 -4.14
CA THR A 57 -11.35 -1.62 -3.19
C THR A 57 -11.12 -2.96 -3.87
N MET A 58 -10.63 -3.93 -3.11
CA MET A 58 -10.39 -5.30 -3.57
C MET A 58 -10.99 -6.28 -2.56
N SER A 59 -11.45 -7.43 -3.03
CA SER A 59 -12.13 -8.45 -2.21
C SER A 59 -11.17 -9.40 -1.49
N CYS A 60 -9.88 -9.38 -1.83
CA CYS A 60 -8.87 -10.19 -1.17
C CYS A 60 -7.57 -9.43 -0.95
N ALA A 61 -6.86 -9.79 0.12
CA ALA A 61 -5.60 -9.16 0.49
C ALA A 61 -4.48 -9.40 -0.54
N ASP A 62 -4.52 -10.52 -1.25
CA ASP A 62 -3.52 -10.85 -2.27
C ASP A 62 -3.58 -9.94 -3.49
N ALA A 63 -4.78 -9.71 -4.01
CA ALA A 63 -4.96 -8.80 -5.12
C ALA A 63 -4.58 -7.36 -4.72
N ALA A 64 -4.94 -6.94 -3.49
CA ALA A 64 -4.51 -5.66 -2.93
C ALA A 64 -2.98 -5.53 -2.84
N LEU A 65 -2.29 -6.60 -2.43
CA LEU A 65 -0.84 -6.61 -2.37
C LEU A 65 -0.20 -6.58 -3.76
N LEU A 66 -0.69 -7.37 -4.72
CA LEU A 66 -0.16 -7.39 -6.09
C LEU A 66 -0.28 -6.01 -6.76
N ARG A 67 -1.42 -5.34 -6.57
CA ARG A 67 -1.60 -3.96 -7.02
C ARG A 67 -0.64 -3.01 -6.31
N ALA A 68 -0.48 -3.14 -4.99
CA ALA A 68 0.47 -2.33 -4.23
C ALA A 68 1.92 -2.53 -4.71
N ILE A 69 2.33 -3.75 -5.06
CA ILE A 69 3.66 -4.03 -5.63
C ILE A 69 3.85 -3.27 -6.94
N THR A 70 2.87 -3.36 -7.84
CA THR A 70 2.90 -2.64 -9.13
C THR A 70 3.09 -1.14 -8.92
N LEU A 71 2.35 -0.55 -7.98
CA LEU A 71 2.44 0.86 -7.64
C LEU A 71 3.78 1.23 -7.00
N ALA A 72 4.32 0.36 -6.15
CA ALA A 72 5.63 0.55 -5.53
C ALA A 72 6.74 0.58 -6.59
N SER A 73 6.65 -0.27 -7.62
CA SER A 73 7.58 -0.25 -8.76
C SER A 73 7.54 1.07 -9.52
N PHE A 74 6.35 1.63 -9.77
CA PHE A 74 6.24 2.94 -10.42
C PHE A 74 6.74 4.08 -9.54
N ALA A 75 6.51 4.03 -8.23
CA ALA A 75 6.95 5.08 -7.30
C ALA A 75 8.46 5.02 -6.99
N ALA A 76 9.09 3.85 -7.16
CA ALA A 76 10.51 3.65 -6.94
C ALA A 76 11.36 4.02 -8.17
N ALA A 77 10.80 3.87 -9.39
CA ALA A 77 11.45 4.23 -10.64
C ALA A 77 11.72 5.74 -10.76
#